data_AF-A0AAD0S0P7-F1
#
_entry.id   AF-A0AAD0S0P7-F1
#
_cell.length_a   1.000
_cell.length_b   1.000
_cell.length_c   1.000
_cell.angle_alpha   90.00
_cell.angle_beta   90.00
_cell.angle_gamma   90.00
#
_symmetry.space_group_name_H-M   'P 1'
#
loop_
_entity.id
_entity.type
_entity.pdbx_description
1 polymer ?
#
loop_
_entity_poly.entity_id
_entity_poly.type
_entity_poly.pdbx_seq_one_letter_code
_entity_poly.pdbx_strand_id
1 'polypeptide(L)'
;MTAHHNFWDTAAGRNPKIDGYNSRVHMFNNYWKNITYFAISASDGAEVLVENNYFENSAKPHWNQGSGYFSASGNIYTGRSATDQYRDSGATVFSDVQLYPYRLDSANTLGSQVDGGTGPQ
;
A
#
# COMPACT_ATOMS: atom_id res chain seq x y z
N MET A 1 -5.27 7.11 9.31
CA MET A 1 -5.09 7.81 8.01
C MET A 1 -5.62 6.92 6.90
N THR A 2 -6.15 7.52 5.85
CA THR A 2 -6.50 6.81 4.61
C THR A 2 -5.74 7.44 3.46
N ALA A 3 -5.12 6.63 2.61
CA ALA A 3 -4.62 7.08 1.31
C ALA A 3 -5.22 6.19 0.22
N HIS A 4 -5.88 6.81 -0.75
CA HIS A 4 -6.43 6.10 -1.89
C HIS A 4 -6.26 6.88 -3.18
N HIS A 5 -6.20 6.16 -4.31
CA HIS A 5 -6.10 6.76 -5.64
C HIS A 5 -4.90 7.71 -5.79
N ASN A 6 -3.81 7.44 -5.08
CA ASN A 6 -2.56 8.18 -5.24
C ASN A 6 -1.65 7.45 -6.23
N PHE A 7 -0.88 8.23 -7.00
CA PHE A 7 0.17 7.72 -7.85
C PHE A 7 1.55 8.08 -7.27
N TRP A 8 2.36 7.07 -7.00
CA TRP A 8 3.70 7.17 -6.45
C TRP A 8 4.70 6.73 -7.52
N ASP A 9 5.38 7.68 -8.15
CA ASP A 9 6.29 7.40 -9.26
C ASP A 9 7.74 7.70 -8.90
N THR A 10 8.62 6.70 -9.06
CA THR A 10 10.08 6.84 -9.02
C THR A 10 10.62 7.38 -7.68
N ALA A 11 9.82 7.31 -6.62
CA ALA A 11 10.27 7.64 -5.27
C ALA A 11 11.23 6.58 -4.72
N ALA A 12 12.07 6.98 -3.76
CA ALA A 12 12.98 6.05 -3.11
C ALA A 12 12.25 5.19 -2.08
N GLY A 13 11.69 5.80 -1.04
CA GLY A 13 10.80 5.12 -0.12
C GLY A 13 10.10 6.07 0.81
N ARG A 14 9.46 5.52 1.86
CA ARG A 14 8.55 6.23 2.79
C ARG A 14 7.26 6.66 2.07
N ASN A 15 6.61 5.73 1.37
CA ASN A 15 5.42 5.99 0.59
C ASN A 15 4.17 5.24 1.09
N PRO A 16 3.86 5.17 2.41
CA PRO A 16 4.48 5.82 3.58
C PRO A 16 5.40 4.91 4.45
N LYS A 17 6.11 5.51 5.42
CA LYS A 17 6.63 4.82 6.62
C LYS A 17 5.71 5.11 7.80
N ILE A 18 5.24 4.06 8.48
CA ILE A 18 4.18 4.13 9.48
C ILE A 18 4.71 3.55 10.79
N ASP A 19 4.75 4.37 11.83
CA ASP A 19 5.30 3.96 13.12
C ASP A 19 4.27 4.22 14.23
N GLY A 20 4.20 3.33 15.22
CA GLY A 20 3.49 3.53 16.49
C GLY A 20 2.18 2.76 16.64
N TYR A 21 1.90 2.31 17.87
CA TYR A 21 0.81 1.37 18.16
C TYR A 21 -0.61 1.95 18.00
N ASN A 22 -0.73 3.27 17.96
CA ASN A 22 -1.99 3.97 17.68
C ASN A 22 -2.14 4.33 16.19
N SER A 23 -1.18 3.97 15.34
CA SER A 23 -1.19 4.28 13.92
C SER A 23 -1.97 3.22 13.16
N ARG A 24 -3.11 3.64 12.61
CA ARG A 24 -3.95 2.85 11.70
C ARG A 24 -3.97 3.48 10.32
N VAL A 25 -3.52 2.75 9.29
CA VAL A 25 -3.42 3.26 7.92
C VAL A 25 -4.12 2.34 6.93
N HIS A 26 -5.13 2.87 6.24
CA HIS A 26 -5.80 2.17 5.15
C HIS A 26 -5.27 2.69 3.81
N MET A 27 -4.67 1.80 3.02
CA MET A 27 -4.09 2.07 1.71
C MET A 27 -4.87 1.29 0.66
N PHE A 28 -5.68 1.95 -0.18
CA PHE A 28 -6.42 1.24 -1.22
C PHE A 28 -6.46 1.94 -2.58
N ASN A 29 -6.52 1.17 -3.66
CA ASN A 29 -6.54 1.70 -5.03
C ASN A 29 -5.43 2.71 -5.36
N ASN A 30 -4.27 2.61 -4.72
CA ASN A 30 -3.09 3.40 -5.08
C ASN A 30 -2.23 2.66 -6.10
N TYR A 31 -1.39 3.41 -6.80
CA TYR A 31 -0.42 2.87 -7.75
C TYR A 31 1.00 3.29 -7.35
N TRP A 32 1.86 2.32 -7.02
CA TRP A 32 3.31 2.50 -6.88
C TRP A 32 4.04 2.01 -8.12
N LYS A 33 4.83 2.89 -8.74
CA LYS A 33 5.64 2.60 -9.92
C LYS A 33 7.10 2.92 -9.65
N ASN A 34 7.98 1.97 -9.95
CA ASN A 34 9.44 2.15 -9.91
C ASN A 34 9.99 2.62 -8.54
N ILE A 35 9.39 2.17 -7.44
CA ILE A 35 9.92 2.51 -6.10
C ILE A 35 11.24 1.77 -5.86
N THR A 36 12.31 2.52 -5.57
CA THR A 36 13.67 1.93 -5.60
C THR A 36 14.10 1.28 -4.28
N TYR A 37 13.56 1.71 -3.14
CA TYR A 37 13.92 1.20 -1.81
C TYR A 37 12.77 0.49 -1.06
N PHE A 38 11.63 1.16 -0.79
CA PHE A 38 10.44 0.51 -0.22
C PHE A 38 9.17 1.32 -0.46
N ALA A 39 8.05 0.66 -0.76
CA ALA A 39 6.76 1.35 -0.92
C ALA A 39 6.16 1.68 0.46
N ILE A 40 5.63 0.68 1.15
CA ILE A 40 4.99 0.84 2.46
C ILE A 40 5.84 0.14 3.52
N SER A 41 6.11 0.80 4.65
CA SER A 41 6.70 0.13 5.81
C SER A 41 5.93 0.41 7.09
N ALA A 42 5.88 -0.58 7.98
CA ALA A 42 5.27 -0.43 9.30
C ALA A 42 6.16 -0.97 10.42
N SER A 43 6.16 -0.30 11.57
CA SER A 43 6.79 -0.74 12.82
C SER A 43 6.01 -0.30 14.06
N ASP A 44 6.47 -0.72 15.23
CA ASP A 44 6.06 -0.25 16.55
C ASP A 44 4.57 -0.42 16.84
N GLY A 45 3.99 -1.53 16.37
CA GLY A 45 2.58 -1.87 16.57
C GLY A 45 1.62 -1.23 15.57
N ALA A 46 2.11 -0.51 14.57
CA ALA A 46 1.26 0.11 13.56
C ALA A 46 0.49 -0.95 12.76
N GLU A 47 -0.78 -0.66 12.47
CA GLU A 47 -1.69 -1.51 11.71
C GLU A 47 -1.95 -0.92 10.33
N VAL A 48 -1.78 -1.73 9.28
CA VAL A 48 -1.93 -1.30 7.89
C VAL A 48 -2.83 -2.27 7.14
N LEU A 49 -3.91 -1.74 6.59
CA LEU A 49 -4.80 -2.43 5.67
C LEU A 49 -4.43 -2.03 4.24
N VAL A 50 -4.11 -2.99 3.37
CA VAL A 50 -3.59 -2.74 2.01
C VAL A 50 -4.44 -3.47 0.97
N GLU A 51 -5.37 -2.78 0.32
CA GLU A 51 -6.40 -3.40 -0.53
C GLU A 51 -6.40 -2.87 -1.97
N ASN A 52 -6.46 -3.77 -2.96
CA ASN A 52 -6.63 -3.43 -4.38
C ASN A 52 -5.67 -2.36 -4.92
N ASN A 53 -4.42 -2.34 -4.46
CA ASN A 53 -3.38 -1.47 -4.99
C ASN A 53 -2.62 -2.14 -6.13
N TYR A 54 -1.90 -1.33 -6.91
CA TYR A 54 -1.03 -1.79 -7.98
C TYR A 54 0.43 -1.45 -7.66
N PHE A 55 1.31 -2.44 -7.69
CA PHE A 55 2.75 -2.28 -7.48
C PHE A 55 3.50 -2.73 -8.73
N GLU A 56 4.01 -1.77 -9.51
CA GLU A 56 4.81 -2.01 -10.70
C GLU A 56 6.28 -1.75 -10.40
N ASN A 57 7.11 -2.78 -10.57
CA ASN A 57 8.57 -2.67 -10.48
C ASN A 57 9.07 -1.94 -9.21
N SER A 58 8.32 -2.08 -8.12
CA SER A 58 8.51 -1.38 -6.86
C SER A 58 9.07 -2.32 -5.81
N ALA A 59 10.16 -1.90 -5.17
CA ALA A 59 10.81 -2.62 -4.10
C ALA A 59 9.94 -2.62 -2.83
N LYS A 60 9.96 -3.73 -2.12
CA LYS A 60 9.26 -3.93 -0.84
C LYS A 60 7.85 -3.31 -0.80
N PRO A 61 6.88 -3.88 -1.55
CA PRO A 61 5.51 -3.42 -1.55
C PRO A 61 4.97 -3.19 -0.13
N HIS A 62 5.15 -4.17 0.76
CA HIS A 62 4.85 -4.02 2.19
C HIS A 62 6.00 -4.58 3.01
N TRP A 63 6.59 -3.75 3.84
CA TRP A 63 7.75 -4.09 4.64
C TRP A 63 7.46 -3.94 6.13
N ASN A 64 7.28 -5.07 6.80
CA ASN A 64 7.25 -5.14 8.25
C ASN A 64 8.67 -4.95 8.80
N GLN A 65 8.92 -3.83 9.47
CA GLN A 65 10.21 -3.51 10.10
C GLN A 65 10.30 -4.02 11.55
N GLY A 66 9.69 -5.17 11.83
CA GLY A 66 9.87 -5.95 13.06
C GLY A 66 8.60 -6.13 13.88
N SER A 67 7.76 -5.11 13.99
CA SER A 67 6.58 -5.11 14.86
C SER A 67 5.36 -4.39 14.28
N GLY A 68 5.31 -4.20 12.96
CA GLY A 68 4.11 -3.75 12.27
C GLY A 68 3.14 -4.89 11.97
N TYR A 69 1.90 -4.56 11.64
CA TYR A 69 0.87 -5.51 11.26
C TYR A 69 0.29 -5.14 9.90
N PHE A 70 0.38 -6.06 8.94
CA PHE A 70 -0.16 -5.89 7.60
C PHE A 70 -1.28 -6.89 7.35
N SER A 71 -2.41 -6.40 6.84
CA SER A 71 -3.43 -7.21 6.18
C SER A 71 -3.54 -6.73 4.74
N ALA A 72 -3.36 -7.63 3.78
CA ALA A 72 -3.31 -7.28 2.37
C ALA A 72 -4.17 -8.20 1.51
N SER A 73 -4.99 -7.62 0.63
CA SER A 73 -5.96 -8.32 -0.22
C SER A 73 -6.05 -7.64 -1.60
N GLY A 74 -6.30 -8.44 -2.66
CA GLY A 74 -6.63 -7.93 -4.00
C GLY A 74 -5.57 -7.07 -4.73
N ASN A 75 -4.37 -6.92 -4.18
CA ASN A 75 -3.28 -6.15 -4.79
C ASN A 75 -2.69 -6.87 -6.02
N ILE A 76 -2.21 -6.11 -6.99
CA ILE A 76 -1.47 -6.60 -8.16
C ILE A 76 0.01 -6.23 -8.04
N TYR A 77 0.88 -7.20 -8.35
CA TYR A 77 2.33 -7.04 -8.31
C TYR A 77 2.93 -7.42 -9.65
N THR A 78 3.72 -6.54 -10.26
CA THR A 78 4.39 -6.77 -11.55
C THR A 78 5.86 -6.39 -11.51
N GLY A 79 6.64 -6.88 -12.48
CA GLY A 79 8.10 -6.66 -12.52
C GLY A 79 8.77 -7.12 -11.23
N ARG A 80 9.69 -6.31 -10.68
CA ARG A 80 10.35 -6.60 -9.41
C ARG A 80 9.37 -6.88 -8.26
N SER A 81 8.24 -6.18 -8.20
CA SER A 81 7.26 -6.37 -7.11
C SER A 81 6.68 -7.78 -7.09
N ALA A 82 6.60 -8.45 -8.24
CA ALA A 82 6.05 -9.81 -8.36
C ALA A 82 6.95 -10.88 -7.74
N THR A 83 8.24 -10.62 -7.57
CA THR A 83 9.21 -11.55 -6.95
C THR A 83 9.84 -11.01 -5.68
N ASP A 84 9.47 -9.80 -5.23
CA ASP A 84 9.99 -9.23 -3.99
C ASP A 84 9.52 -10.03 -2.77
N GLN A 85 10.43 -10.34 -1.86
CA GLN A 85 10.16 -11.10 -0.65
C GLN A 85 9.32 -10.31 0.37
N TYR A 86 9.35 -8.97 0.31
CA TYR A 86 8.65 -8.10 1.26
C TYR A 86 7.25 -7.77 0.74
N ARG A 87 6.34 -8.72 0.98
CA ARG A 87 4.89 -8.57 0.78
C ARG A 87 4.16 -9.05 2.02
N ASP A 88 4.52 -8.46 3.16
CA ASP A 88 3.94 -8.81 4.46
C ASP A 88 2.40 -8.70 4.42
N SER A 89 1.73 -9.71 4.98
CA SER A 89 0.27 -9.83 5.07
C SER A 89 -0.10 -10.90 6.11
N GLY A 90 -1.39 -11.09 6.36
CA GLY A 90 -1.94 -12.16 7.21
C GLY A 90 -2.20 -11.76 8.65
N ALA A 91 -1.91 -10.52 9.05
CA ALA A 91 -2.33 -10.01 10.34
C ALA A 91 -3.83 -9.70 10.37
N THR A 92 -4.41 -9.76 11.56
CA THR A 92 -5.71 -9.13 11.84
C THR A 92 -5.44 -7.67 12.22
N VAL A 93 -6.10 -6.74 11.55
CA VAL A 93 -5.97 -5.28 11.78
C VAL A 93 -7.36 -4.68 11.87
N PHE A 94 -7.49 -3.55 12.56
CA PHE A 94 -8.73 -2.77 12.66
C PHE A 94 -9.93 -3.56 13.24
N SER A 95 -9.70 -4.60 14.04
CA SER A 95 -10.75 -5.49 14.56
C SER A 95 -11.72 -4.82 15.55
N ASP A 96 -11.32 -3.69 16.10
CA ASP A 96 -11.99 -2.92 17.13
C ASP A 96 -12.66 -1.64 16.59
N VAL A 97 -12.65 -1.42 15.27
CA VAL A 97 -13.22 -0.23 14.65
C VAL A 97 -14.16 -0.58 13.51
N GLN A 98 -15.23 0.21 13.38
CA GLN A 98 -16.04 0.22 12.18
C GLN A 98 -15.39 1.14 11.14
N LEU A 99 -15.02 0.59 9.99
CA LEU A 99 -14.50 1.40 8.88
C LEU A 99 -15.61 2.30 8.31
N TYR A 100 -15.18 3.46 7.81
CA TYR A 100 -16.01 4.32 6.98
C TYR A 100 -16.44 3.56 5.71
N PRO A 101 -17.55 3.95 5.05
CA PRO A 101 -17.94 3.33 3.79
C PRO A 101 -16.93 3.68 2.68
N TYR A 102 -16.49 2.67 1.92
CA TYR A 102 -15.60 2.81 0.77
C TYR A 102 -15.95 1.78 -0.30
N ARG A 103 -15.44 2.00 -1.50
CA ARG A 103 -15.54 1.05 -2.62
C ARG A 103 -14.13 0.78 -3.14
N LEU A 104 -13.87 -0.48 -3.43
CA LEU A 104 -12.64 -0.91 -4.07
C LEU A 104 -12.86 -1.01 -5.57
N ASP A 105 -12.06 -0.26 -6.33
CA ASP A 105 -11.95 -0.46 -7.78
C ASP A 105 -11.05 -1.66 -8.07
N SER A 106 -11.15 -2.21 -9.29
CA SER A 106 -10.26 -3.29 -9.71
C SER A 106 -8.83 -2.78 -9.83
N ALA A 107 -7.89 -3.40 -9.11
CA ALA A 107 -6.48 -3.03 -9.20
C ALA A 107 -5.94 -3.08 -10.65
N ASN A 108 -6.45 -3.97 -11.50
CA ASN A 108 -6.04 -4.11 -12.90
C ASN A 108 -6.24 -2.84 -13.75
N THR A 109 -7.16 -1.95 -13.38
CA THR A 109 -7.42 -0.73 -14.17
C THR A 109 -6.42 0.39 -13.83
N LEU A 110 -5.79 0.34 -12.65
CA LEU A 110 -4.92 1.41 -12.14
C LEU A 110 -3.63 1.59 -12.96
N GLY A 111 -3.04 0.50 -13.45
CA GLY A 111 -1.82 0.57 -14.28
C GLY A 111 -2.01 1.37 -15.58
N SER A 112 -3.25 1.48 -16.06
CA SER A 112 -3.63 2.25 -17.26
C SER A 112 -4.29 3.61 -16.97
N GLN A 113 -4.56 3.95 -15.70
CA GLN A 113 -5.43 5.07 -15.31
C GLN A 113 -4.71 6.31 -14.78
N VAL A 114 -3.38 6.39 -14.89
CA VAL A 114 -2.60 7.55 -14.41
C VAL A 114 -3.02 8.87 -15.10
N ASP A 115 -3.59 8.80 -16.31
CA ASP A 115 -3.88 10.00 -17.11
C ASP A 115 -5.24 10.69 -16.81
N GLY A 116 -6.05 10.17 -15.87
CA GLY A 116 -7.43 10.65 -15.70
C GLY A 116 -7.89 11.05 -14.30
N GLY A 117 -7.18 10.67 -13.24
CA GLY A 117 -7.69 10.80 -11.86
C GLY A 117 -6.69 11.23 -10.79
N THR A 118 -5.43 11.48 -11.16
CA THR A 118 -4.37 11.84 -10.21
C THR A 118 -3.64 13.11 -10.64
N GLY A 119 -3.46 14.06 -9.73
CA GLY A 119 -2.77 15.34 -9.99
C GLY A 119 -3.69 16.49 -10.43
N PRO A 120 -3.16 17.73 -10.53
CA PRO A 120 -3.89 18.89 -11.05
C PRO A 120 -4.27 18.72 -12.53
N GLN A 121 -5.38 19.32 -12.94
CA GLN A 121 -5.83 19.43 -14.33
C GLN A 121 -5.81 20.88 -14.79
#